data_AF-A0A7S4F3G5-F1
#
_entry.id   AF-A0A7S4F3G5-F1
#
_cell.length_a   1.000
_cell.length_b   1.000
_cell.length_c   1.000
_cell.angle_alpha   90.00
_cell.angle_beta   90.00
_cell.angle_gamma   90.00
#
_symmetry.space_group_name_H-M   'P 1'
#
loop_
_entity.id
_entity.type
_entity.pdbx_description
1 polymer ?
#
loop_
_entity_poly.entity_id
_entity_poly.type
_entity_poly.pdbx_seq_one_letter_code
_entity_poly.pdbx_strand_id
1 'polypeptide(L)'
;VAERSWRERRFALTDAWQRREISNFDYLMELNTYSGRSHNDLNQYPVFPWVLCDYDSEKLDLNDAMVFRDLSRPMGAQTSEQRAQVARAYDELAELGDAAGLPPF
;
A
#
# COMPACT_ATOMS: atom_id res chain seq x y z
N VAL A 1 -21.28 -18.07 11.56
CA VAL A 1 -20.79 -19.18 10.68
C VAL A 1 -20.02 -18.63 9.49
N ALA A 2 -20.56 -17.67 8.73
CA ALA A 2 -19.86 -17.04 7.59
C ALA A 2 -18.53 -16.35 7.98
N GLU A 3 -18.49 -15.52 9.02
CA GLU A 3 -17.26 -14.82 9.44
C GLU A 3 -16.11 -15.75 9.85
N ARG A 4 -16.41 -16.94 10.40
CA ARG A 4 -15.40 -17.95 10.76
C ARG A 4 -14.74 -18.53 9.52
N SER A 5 -15.55 -18.86 8.50
CA SER A 5 -15.11 -19.35 7.19
C SER A 5 -14.23 -18.35 6.44
N TRP A 6 -14.55 -17.05 6.50
CA TRP A 6 -13.73 -16.01 5.88
C TRP A 6 -12.37 -15.79 6.57
N ARG A 7 -12.33 -15.86 7.90
CA ARG A 7 -11.07 -15.78 8.65
C ARG A 7 -10.15 -16.96 8.33
N GLU A 8 -10.70 -18.18 8.30
CA GLU A 8 -9.96 -19.40 7.96
C GLU A 8 -9.41 -19.34 6.53
N ARG A 9 -10.21 -18.88 5.55
CA ARG A 9 -9.74 -18.64 4.18
C ARG A 9 -8.63 -17.61 4.08
N ARG A 10 -8.72 -16.51 4.84
CA ARG A 10 -7.70 -15.45 4.85
C ARG A 10 -6.35 -15.97 5.37
N PHE A 11 -6.35 -16.77 6.44
CA PHE A 11 -5.12 -17.37 6.95
C PHE A 11 -4.52 -18.38 5.97
N ALA A 12 -5.35 -19.21 5.32
CA ALA A 12 -4.89 -20.14 4.30
C ALA A 12 -4.27 -19.41 3.08
N LEU A 13 -4.82 -18.26 2.69
CA LEU A 13 -4.31 -17.46 1.58
C LEU A 13 -2.90 -16.91 1.85
N THR A 14 -2.66 -16.34 3.03
CA THR A 14 -1.33 -15.82 3.39
C THR A 14 -0.29 -16.94 3.47
N ASP A 15 -0.66 -18.11 3.99
CA ASP A 15 0.23 -19.29 4.04
C ASP A 15 0.57 -19.80 2.62
N ALA A 16 -0.42 -19.90 1.73
CA ALA A 16 -0.21 -20.26 0.33
C ALA A 16 0.75 -19.28 -0.39
N TRP A 17 0.59 -17.97 -0.14
CA TRP A 17 1.49 -16.95 -0.68
C TRP A 17 2.92 -17.09 -0.14
N GLN A 18 3.07 -17.29 1.17
CA GLN A 18 4.39 -17.49 1.80
C GLN A 18 5.09 -18.75 1.28
N ARG A 19 4.33 -19.81 0.97
CA ARG A 19 4.81 -21.06 0.34
C ARG A 19 5.04 -20.95 -1.16
N ARG A 20 4.76 -19.80 -1.77
CA ARG A 20 4.84 -19.54 -3.22
C ARG A 20 3.90 -20.42 -4.05
N GLU A 21 2.79 -20.86 -3.46
CA GLU A 21 1.73 -21.61 -4.16
C GLU A 21 0.83 -20.66 -4.99
N ILE A 22 0.80 -19.38 -4.63
CA ILE A 22 0.14 -18.31 -5.37
C ILE A 22 1.10 -17.15 -5.64
N SER A 23 0.87 -16.41 -6.73
CA SER A 23 1.72 -15.28 -7.11
C SER A 23 1.47 -14.05 -6.23
N ASN A 24 2.41 -13.09 -6.26
CA ASN A 24 2.20 -11.78 -5.64
C ASN A 24 0.97 -11.06 -6.20
N PHE A 25 0.70 -11.21 -7.50
CA PHE A 25 -0.46 -10.60 -8.14
C PHE A 25 -1.77 -11.19 -7.61
N ASP A 26 -1.87 -12.51 -7.57
CA ASP A 26 -3.06 -13.21 -7.08
C ASP A 26 -3.31 -12.87 -5.60
N TYR A 27 -2.24 -12.88 -4.80
CA TYR A 27 -2.34 -12.52 -3.39
C TYR A 27 -2.83 -11.08 -3.19
N LEU A 28 -2.27 -10.11 -3.93
CA LEU A 28 -2.71 -8.72 -3.87
C LEU A 28 -4.15 -8.55 -4.37
N MET A 29 -4.57 -9.32 -5.36
CA MET A 29 -5.94 -9.27 -5.85
C MET A 29 -6.94 -9.76 -4.80
N GLU A 30 -6.65 -10.89 -4.16
CA GLU A 30 -7.47 -11.40 -3.06
C GLU A 30 -7.51 -10.41 -1.87
N LEU A 31 -6.40 -9.74 -1.54
CA LEU A 31 -6.40 -8.67 -0.54
C LEU A 31 -7.31 -7.50 -0.93
N ASN A 32 -7.31 -7.10 -2.21
CA ASN A 32 -8.23 -6.08 -2.72
C ASN A 32 -9.68 -6.53 -2.58
N THR A 33 -10.02 -7.76 -2.99
CA THR A 33 -11.36 -8.33 -2.83
C THR A 33 -11.80 -8.36 -1.35
N TYR A 34 -10.93 -8.78 -0.43
CA TYR A 34 -11.24 -8.77 1.01
C TYR A 34 -11.43 -7.38 1.60
N SER A 35 -10.80 -6.35 1.01
CA SER A 35 -11.04 -4.96 1.39
C SER A 35 -12.34 -4.36 0.83
N GLY A 36 -13.13 -5.15 0.11
CA GLY A 36 -14.38 -4.71 -0.52
C GLY A 36 -14.20 -4.06 -1.90
N ARG A 37 -12.99 -4.06 -2.45
CA ARG A 37 -12.70 -3.44 -3.75
C ARG A 37 -13.21 -4.31 -4.90
N SER A 38 -13.68 -3.66 -5.96
CA SER A 38 -14.17 -4.36 -7.16
C SER A 38 -13.90 -3.54 -8.42
N HIS A 39 -13.85 -4.23 -9.56
CA HIS A 39 -13.72 -3.57 -10.87
C HIS A 39 -14.99 -2.82 -11.29
N ASN A 40 -16.09 -2.99 -10.56
CA ASN A 40 -17.41 -2.44 -10.90
C ASN A 40 -17.65 -1.04 -10.29
N ASP A 41 -16.87 -0.64 -9.29
CA ASP A 41 -16.96 0.67 -8.65
C ASP A 41 -15.62 1.40 -8.78
N LEU A 42 -15.61 2.50 -9.54
CA LEU A 42 -14.42 3.32 -9.77
C LEU A 42 -13.88 3.96 -8.48
N ASN A 43 -14.75 4.24 -7.50
CA ASN A 43 -14.33 4.81 -6.22
C ASN A 43 -13.62 3.78 -5.33
N GLN A 44 -13.82 2.48 -5.59
CA GLN A 44 -13.28 1.37 -4.81
C GLN A 44 -12.55 0.37 -5.72
N TYR A 45 -11.86 0.88 -6.73
CA TYR A 45 -11.11 0.04 -7.66
C TYR A 45 -9.93 -0.66 -6.94
N PRO A 46 -9.51 -1.86 -7.39
CA PRO A 46 -8.33 -2.51 -6.86
C PRO A 46 -7.07 -1.63 -6.95
N VAL A 47 -6.27 -1.66 -5.88
CA VAL A 47 -5.04 -0.87 -5.75
C VAL A 47 -3.84 -1.80 -5.82
N PHE A 48 -2.85 -1.39 -6.61
CA PHE A 48 -1.55 -2.05 -6.73
C PHE A 48 -0.43 -1.03 -6.46
N PRO A 49 0.67 -1.45 -5.83
CA PRO A 49 1.81 -0.59 -5.63
C PRO A 49 2.57 -0.38 -6.95
N TRP A 50 3.11 0.81 -7.13
CA TRP A 50 4.19 1.02 -8.09
C TRP A 50 5.42 0.23 -7.63
N VAL A 51 6.00 -0.57 -8.52
CA VAL A 51 7.13 -1.47 -8.18
C VAL A 51 8.46 -0.89 -8.65
N LEU A 52 8.48 -0.30 -9.84
CA LEU A 52 9.68 0.30 -10.41
C LEU A 52 9.71 1.81 -10.10
N CYS A 53 10.91 2.37 -10.07
CA CYS A 53 11.12 3.82 -9.98
C CYS A 53 11.95 4.38 -11.15
N ASP A 54 12.63 3.54 -11.93
CA ASP A 54 13.34 3.96 -13.13
C ASP A 54 12.48 3.70 -14.38
N TYR A 55 12.13 4.78 -15.07
CA TYR A 55 11.36 4.78 -16.31
C TYR A 55 12.06 5.54 -17.45
N ASP A 56 13.26 6.07 -17.21
CA ASP A 56 13.99 6.93 -18.14
C ASP A 56 15.16 6.19 -18.80
N SER A 57 15.70 5.15 -18.15
CA SER A 57 16.77 4.33 -18.68
C SER A 57 16.35 3.55 -19.93
N GLU A 58 17.20 3.53 -20.96
CA GLU A 58 16.98 2.75 -22.20
C GLU A 58 16.92 1.23 -21.91
N LYS A 59 17.67 0.77 -20.91
CA LYS A 59 17.67 -0.61 -20.43
C LYS A 59 17.52 -0.65 -18.93
N LEU A 60 16.58 -1.46 -18.47
CA LEU A 60 16.27 -1.66 -17.05
C LEU A 60 16.93 -2.94 -16.53
N ASP A 61 17.84 -2.81 -15.57
CA ASP A 61 18.45 -3.97 -14.88
C ASP A 61 17.67 -4.31 -13.62
N LEU A 62 16.94 -5.44 -13.65
CA LEU A 62 16.13 -5.91 -12.53
C LEU A 62 16.96 -6.54 -11.39
N ASN A 63 18.29 -6.63 -11.53
CA ASN A 63 19.17 -7.07 -10.44
C ASN A 63 19.66 -5.89 -9.59
N ASP A 64 19.52 -4.66 -10.07
CA ASP A 64 19.84 -3.46 -9.30
C ASP A 64 18.70 -3.17 -8.32
N ALA A 65 19.00 -3.08 -7.03
CA ALA A 65 18.00 -2.75 -6.02
C ALA A 65 17.47 -1.31 -6.17
N MET A 66 18.22 -0.42 -6.83
CA MET A 66 17.88 1.00 -6.98
C MET A 66 16.80 1.26 -8.02
N VAL A 67 16.48 0.30 -8.90
CA VAL A 67 15.37 0.45 -9.87
C VAL A 67 14.01 0.15 -9.25
N PHE A 68 13.98 -0.39 -8.04
CA PHE A 68 12.76 -0.73 -7.31
C PHE A 68 12.39 0.37 -6.33
N ARG A 69 11.09 0.64 -6.24
CA ARG A 69 10.53 1.56 -5.26
C ARG A 69 10.66 0.96 -3.85
N ASP A 70 10.95 1.83 -2.87
CA ASP A 70 10.87 1.47 -1.46
C ASP A 70 9.40 1.25 -1.05
N LEU A 71 9.00 -0.03 -0.96
CA LEU A 71 7.66 -0.46 -0.58
C LEU A 71 7.34 -0.22 0.91
N SER A 72 8.35 0.05 1.75
CA SER A 72 8.13 0.37 3.17
C SER A 72 7.52 1.76 3.38
N ARG A 73 7.53 2.60 2.33
CA ARG A 73 7.05 3.98 2.36
C ARG A 73 5.87 4.18 1.42
N PRO A 74 4.94 5.09 1.72
CA PRO A 74 3.90 5.49 0.77
C PRO A 74 4.49 6.28 -0.41
N MET A 75 3.68 6.48 -1.46
CA MET A 75 4.10 7.21 -2.66
C MET A 75 4.52 8.65 -2.36
N GLY A 76 3.81 9.35 -1.47
CA GLY A 76 4.12 10.73 -1.09
C GLY A 76 5.29 10.89 -0.12
N ALA A 77 6.08 9.84 0.13
CA ALA A 77 7.17 9.84 1.12
C ALA A 77 8.44 9.14 0.61
N GLN A 78 8.58 8.99 -0.72
CA GLN A 78 9.71 8.27 -1.32
C GLN A 78 11.03 9.03 -1.08
N THR A 79 11.03 10.36 -1.23
CA THR A 79 12.22 11.20 -0.98
C THR A 79 12.25 11.77 0.45
N SER A 80 13.44 12.14 0.93
CA SER A 80 13.62 12.76 2.24
C SER A 80 12.90 14.10 2.36
N GLU A 81 12.91 14.88 1.28
CA GLU A 81 12.22 16.16 1.22
C GLU A 81 10.70 15.99 1.34
N GLN A 82 10.12 15.07 0.57
CA GLN A 82 8.70 14.73 0.66
C GLN A 82 8.31 14.28 2.07
N ARG A 83 9.14 13.45 2.71
CA ARG A 83 8.95 13.04 4.11
C ARG A 83 8.92 14.23 5.06
N ALA A 84 9.89 15.13 4.94
CA ALA A 84 9.97 16.32 5.78
C ALA A 84 8.77 17.27 5.54
N GLN A 85 8.25 17.34 4.31
CA GLN A 85 7.07 18.12 4.00
C GLN A 85 5.79 17.52 4.61
N VAL A 86 5.59 16.20 4.46
CA VAL A 86 4.41 15.52 5.03
C VAL A 86 4.42 15.56 6.55
N ALA A 87 5.59 15.37 7.18
CA ALA A 87 5.73 15.47 8.63
C ALA A 87 5.38 16.88 9.14
N ARG A 88 5.94 17.93 8.53
CA ARG A 88 5.62 19.32 8.89
C ARG A 88 4.14 19.64 8.73
N ALA A 89 3.53 19.22 7.61
CA ALA A 89 2.11 19.45 7.37
C ALA A 89 1.22 18.74 8.41
N TYR A 90 1.62 17.56 8.88
CA TYR A 90 0.92 16.85 9.95
C TYR A 90 1.04 17.61 11.29
N ASP A 91 2.24 18.06 11.65
CA ASP A 91 2.48 18.80 12.89
C ASP A 91 1.70 20.13 12.91
N GLU A 92 1.72 20.90 11.81
CA GLU A 92 0.95 22.14 11.65
C GLU A 92 -0.56 21.91 11.79
N LEU A 93 -1.07 20.82 11.23
CA LEU A 93 -2.49 20.45 11.34
C LEU A 93 -2.86 20.04 12.77
N ALA A 94 -1.97 19.31 13.44
CA ALA A 94 -2.15 18.90 14.83
C ALA A 94 -2.21 20.12 15.76
N GLU A 95 -1.29 21.08 15.59
CA GLU A 95 -1.29 22.34 16.34
C GLU A 95 -2.58 23.14 16.12
N LEU A 96 -3.11 23.16 14.89
CA LEU A 96 -4.38 23.81 14.59
C LEU A 96 -5.57 23.11 15.26
N GLY A 97 -5.57 21.77 15.28
CA GLY A 97 -6.59 20.95 15.95
C GLY A 97 -6.64 21.21 17.46
N ASP A 98 -5.46 21.26 18.09
CA ASP A 98 -5.31 21.59 19.50
C ASP A 98 -5.79 23.02 19.80
N ALA A 99 -5.42 23.99 18.96
CA ALA A 99 -5.86 25.38 19.08
C ALA A 99 -7.38 25.55 18.90
N ALA A 100 -8.01 24.72 18.05
CA ALA A 100 -9.44 24.70 17.80
C ALA A 100 -10.24 23.87 18.82
N GLY A 101 -9.56 23.18 19.77
CA GLY A 101 -10.20 22.28 20.73
C GLY A 101 -10.86 21.07 20.08
N LEU A 102 -10.42 20.69 18.87
CA LEU A 102 -10.91 19.50 18.17
C LEU A 102 -10.21 18.27 18.74
N PRO A 103 -10.91 17.14 18.90
CA PRO A 103 -10.26 15.90 19.33
C PRO A 103 -9.19 15.50 18.29
N PRO A 104 -8.04 14.96 18.73
CA PRO A 104 -7.01 14.49 17.81
C PRO A 104 -7.56 13.37 16.91
N PHE A 105 -7.28 13.45 15.61
CA PHE A 105 -7.66 12.46 14.59
C PHE A 105 -6.62 11.33 14.52
#